data_AF-A0A956QAP9-F1
#
_entry.id   AF-A0A956QAP9-F1
#
_cell.length_a   1.000
_cell.length_b   1.000
_cell.length_c   1.000
_cell.angle_alpha   90.00
_cell.angle_beta   90.00
_cell.angle_gamma   90.00
#
_symmetry.space_group_name_H-M   'P 1'
#
loop_
_entity.id
_entity.type
_entity.pdbx_description
1 polymer ?
#
loop_
_entity_poly.entity_id
_entity_poly.type
_entity_poly.pdbx_seq_one_letter_code
_entity_poly.pdbx_strand_id
1 'polypeptide(L)'
;MIIIGWGHQKLKRLGPVQKLLCPNCRNEDFWELRQIGTWFTFFFIPIFPYSSQSYLCCPICGASRQVEGSELESCRAQAEQNMARLKETG
;
A
#
# COMPACT_ATOMS: atom_id res chain seq x y z
N MET A 1 -7.24 26.89 -21.81
CA MET A 1 -6.79 26.62 -20.42
C MET A 1 -7.25 25.22 -20.05
N ILE A 2 -6.35 24.24 -20.13
CA ILE A 2 -6.66 22.85 -19.81
C ILE A 2 -6.33 22.67 -18.32
N ILE A 3 -7.33 22.80 -17.46
CA ILE A 3 -7.21 22.48 -16.02
C ILE A 3 -7.38 20.97 -15.88
N ILE A 4 -6.47 20.19 -16.46
CA ILE A 4 -6.38 18.76 -16.17
C ILE A 4 -5.43 18.64 -14.98
N GLY A 5 -5.99 18.63 -13.77
CA GLY A 5 -5.29 18.14 -12.60
C GLY A 5 -5.12 16.63 -12.77
N TRP A 6 -3.89 16.17 -12.98
CA TRP A 6 -3.61 14.75 -13.16
C TRP A 6 -3.59 14.07 -11.78
N GLY A 7 -4.63 13.27 -11.51
CA GLY A 7 -4.61 12.13 -10.59
C GLY A 7 -4.23 12.41 -9.14
N HIS A 8 -5.18 12.84 -8.30
CA HIS A 8 -4.95 12.90 -6.85
C HIS A 8 -4.74 11.48 -6.30
N GLN A 9 -3.53 11.18 -5.83
CA GLN A 9 -3.19 9.87 -5.26
C GLN A 9 -3.41 9.87 -3.73
N LYS A 10 -4.12 8.86 -3.23
CA LYS A 10 -4.28 8.61 -1.79
C LYS A 10 -3.49 7.36 -1.41
N LEU A 11 -2.46 7.54 -0.59
CA LEU A 11 -1.72 6.44 0.01
C LEU A 11 -2.42 5.99 1.29
N LYS A 12 -2.79 4.71 1.36
CA LYS A 12 -3.34 4.06 2.55
C LYS A 12 -2.36 2.99 3.02
N ARG A 13 -1.89 3.09 4.27
CA ARG A 13 -1.11 2.01 4.91
C ARG A 13 -2.10 1.00 5.49
N LEU A 14 -2.02 -0.25 5.04
CA LEU A 14 -2.90 -1.32 5.49
C LEU A 14 -2.33 -2.07 6.70
N GLY A 15 -1.01 -2.16 6.81
CA GLY A 15 -0.33 -2.74 7.96
C GLY A 15 0.80 -3.71 7.57
N PRO A 16 1.47 -4.31 8.57
CA PRO A 16 2.54 -5.28 8.37
C PRO A 16 1.98 -6.64 7.96
N VAL A 17 2.62 -7.30 6.99
CA VAL A 17 2.10 -8.53 6.37
C VAL A 17 2.84 -9.77 6.80
N GLN A 18 4.13 -9.83 6.49
CA GLN A 18 5.00 -10.95 6.81
C GLN A 18 6.44 -10.49 6.83
N LYS A 19 7.28 -11.25 7.52
CA LYS A 19 8.73 -11.05 7.48
C LYS A 19 9.26 -11.58 6.16
N LEU A 20 9.97 -10.73 5.43
CA LEU A 20 10.60 -11.08 4.16
C LEU A 20 11.99 -10.44 4.12
N LEU A 21 12.97 -11.19 3.60
CA LEU A 21 14.30 -10.67 3.34
C LEU A 21 14.25 -9.67 2.17
N CYS A 22 14.68 -8.44 2.40
CA CYS A 22 14.75 -7.44 1.36
C CYS A 22 15.91 -7.70 0.39
N PRO A 23 15.68 -7.82 -0.93
CA PRO A 23 16.77 -8.02 -1.89
C PRO A 23 17.68 -6.79 -2.01
N ASN A 24 17.21 -5.60 -1.61
CA ASN A 24 17.97 -4.36 -1.72
C ASN A 24 18.88 -4.13 -0.49
N CYS A 25 18.32 -4.07 0.72
CA CYS A 25 19.09 -3.82 1.94
C CYS A 25 19.55 -5.08 2.69
N ARG A 26 19.13 -6.28 2.24
CA ARG A 26 19.45 -7.58 2.86
C ARG A 26 19.06 -7.69 4.34
N ASN A 27 18.05 -6.94 4.76
CA ASN A 27 17.47 -7.04 6.10
C ASN A 27 16.15 -7.83 6.05
N GLU A 28 15.88 -8.63 7.07
CA GLU A 28 14.60 -9.31 7.26
C GLU A 28 13.76 -8.49 8.24
N ASP A 29 12.61 -8.01 7.77
CA ASP A 29 11.68 -7.24 8.60
C ASP A 29 10.24 -7.45 8.11
N PHE A 30 9.25 -6.97 8.86
CA PHE A 30 7.85 -7.02 8.44
C PHE A 30 7.60 -6.03 7.31
N TRP A 31 7.27 -6.55 6.13
CA TRP A 31 6.92 -5.70 5.02
C TRP A 31 5.54 -5.08 5.23
N GLU A 32 5.41 -3.81 4.87
CA GLU A 32 4.17 -3.05 5.01
C GLU A 32 3.38 -3.10 3.70
N LEU A 33 2.11 -3.49 3.76
CA LEU A 33 1.19 -3.34 2.64
C LEU A 33 0.68 -1.90 2.57
N ARG A 34 0.85 -1.27 1.42
CA ARG A 34 0.37 0.07 1.12
C ARG A 34 -0.48 0.04 -0.14
N GLN A 35 -1.58 0.77 -0.14
CA GLN A 35 -2.51 0.86 -1.26
C GLN A 35 -2.55 2.31 -1.75
N ILE A 36 -2.30 2.51 -3.05
CA ILE A 36 -2.33 3.80 -3.72
C ILE A 36 -3.60 3.85 -4.57
N GLY A 37 -4.58 4.62 -4.11
CA GLY A 37 -5.78 4.92 -4.89
C GLY A 37 -5.59 6.17 -5.72
N THR A 38 -5.66 6.09 -7.03
CA THR A 38 -5.59 7.26 -7.93
C THR A 38 -7.00 7.74 -8.24
N TRP A 39 -7.26 9.00 -7.92
CA TRP A 39 -8.56 9.65 -8.07
C TRP A 39 -8.58 10.54 -9.30
N PHE A 40 -9.66 10.43 -10.05
CA PHE A 40 -9.95 11.36 -11.12
C PHE A 40 -10.37 12.70 -10.51
N THR A 41 -9.60 13.73 -10.82
CA THR A 41 -9.85 15.10 -10.36
C THR A 41 -10.37 15.95 -11.50
N PHE A 42 -11.54 16.56 -11.30
CA PHE A 42 -12.13 17.53 -12.22
C PHE A 42 -12.35 18.85 -11.48
N PHE A 43 -11.87 19.96 -12.04
CA PHE A 43 -11.86 21.27 -11.36
C PHE A 43 -11.29 21.21 -9.93
N PHE A 44 -10.17 20.50 -9.73
CA PHE A 44 -9.52 20.29 -8.42
C PHE A 44 -10.33 19.48 -7.38
N ILE A 45 -11.50 18.94 -7.74
CA ILE A 45 -12.32 18.09 -6.88
C ILE A 45 -12.10 16.62 -7.28
N PRO A 46 -11.63 15.73 -6.37
CA PRO A 46 -11.54 14.30 -6.65
C PRO A 46 -12.93 13.66 -6.64
N ILE A 47 -13.43 13.26 -7.80
CA ILE A 47 -14.82 12.77 -7.96
C ILE A 47 -14.92 11.26 -7.71
N PHE A 48 -14.09 10.46 -8.36
CA PHE A 48 -14.10 9.00 -8.19
C PHE A 48 -12.70 8.39 -8.31
N PRO A 49 -12.40 7.31 -7.58
CA PRO A 49 -11.19 6.54 -7.76
C PRO A 49 -11.33 5.67 -9.02
N TYR A 50 -10.33 5.70 -9.90
CA TYR A 50 -10.34 4.86 -11.12
C TYR A 50 -9.30 3.74 -11.08
N SER A 51 -8.29 3.84 -10.22
CA SER A 51 -7.24 2.82 -10.07
C SER A 51 -6.85 2.69 -8.61
N SER A 52 -6.56 1.45 -8.19
CA SER A 52 -6.12 1.13 -6.85
C SER A 52 -5.01 0.10 -6.92
N GLN A 53 -3.77 0.56 -6.82
CA GLN A 53 -2.60 -0.31 -6.86
C GLN A 53 -2.13 -0.62 -5.45
N SER A 54 -1.74 -1.87 -5.19
CA SER A 54 -1.21 -2.28 -3.89
C SER A 54 0.27 -2.61 -4.01
N TYR A 55 1.03 -2.24 -2.98
CA TYR A 55 2.47 -2.35 -2.93
C TYR A 55 2.90 -2.89 -1.57
N LEU A 56 3.79 -3.87 -1.59
CA LEU A 56 4.56 -4.27 -0.42
C LEU A 56 5.80 -3.39 -0.33
N CYS A 57 5.99 -2.71 0.80
CA CYS A 57 7.10 -1.78 1.02
C CYS A 57 7.98 -2.24 2.18
N CYS A 58 9.30 -2.22 1.95
CA CYS A 58 10.30 -2.45 2.98
C CYS A 58 10.36 -1.23 3.92
N PRO A 59 10.19 -1.41 5.24
CA PRO A 59 10.20 -0.30 6.18
C PRO A 59 11.59 0.33 6.37
N ILE A 60 12.66 -0.38 5.97
CA ILE A 60 14.05 0.06 6.19
C ILE A 60 14.59 0.90 5.04
N CYS A 61 14.53 0.38 3.80
CA CYS A 61 15.10 1.07 2.64
C CYS A 61 14.04 1.69 1.72
N GLY A 62 12.75 1.47 1.97
CA GLY A 62 11.66 1.99 1.15
C GLY A 62 11.43 1.25 -0.18
N ALA A 63 12.17 0.17 -0.46
CA ALA A 63 11.94 -0.65 -1.64
C ALA A 63 10.49 -1.15 -1.67
N SER A 64 9.79 -0.94 -2.79
CA SER A 64 8.38 -1.31 -2.94
C SER A 64 8.16 -2.20 -4.14
N ARG A 65 7.31 -3.22 -4.00
CA ARG A 65 6.91 -4.13 -5.07
C ARG A 65 5.39 -4.15 -5.23
N GLN A 66 4.91 -4.03 -6.45
CA GLN A 66 3.49 -4.12 -6.78
C GLN A 66 2.98 -5.55 -6.56
N VAL A 67 1.80 -5.67 -5.94
CA VAL A 67 1.11 -6.93 -5.66
C VAL A 67 -0.35 -6.85 -6.13
N GLU A 68 -0.78 -7.86 -6.88
CA GLU A 68 -2.08 -7.90 -7.56
C GLU A 68 -2.64 -9.34 -7.54
N GLY A 69 -3.94 -9.49 -7.77
CA GLY A 69 -4.60 -10.79 -7.79
C GLY A 69 -4.57 -11.51 -6.43
N SER A 70 -4.35 -12.82 -6.46
CA SER A 70 -4.40 -13.70 -5.28
C SER A 70 -3.32 -13.41 -4.23
N GLU A 71 -2.16 -12.91 -4.67
CA GLU A 71 -1.08 -12.49 -3.77
C GLU A 71 -1.51 -11.30 -2.90
N LEU A 72 -2.28 -10.37 -3.47
CA LEU A 72 -2.81 -9.21 -2.76
C LEU A 72 -3.84 -9.64 -1.71
N GLU A 73 -4.74 -10.56 -2.06
CA GLU A 73 -5.77 -11.06 -1.14
C GLU A 73 -5.12 -11.70 0.10
N SER A 74 -4.09 -12.52 -0.12
CA SER A 74 -3.31 -13.14 0.96
C SER A 74 -2.61 -12.10 1.82
N CYS A 75 -1.92 -11.14 1.19
CA CYS A 75 -1.24 -10.07 1.90
C CYS A 75 -2.22 -9.19 2.71
N ARG A 76 -3.43 -8.96 2.20
CA ARG A 76 -4.44 -8.16 2.88
C ARG A 76 -4.97 -8.87 4.12
N ALA A 77 -5.25 -10.17 4.00
CA ALA A 77 -5.68 -11.00 5.13
C ALA A 77 -4.62 -11.04 6.23
N GLN A 78 -3.35 -11.24 5.85
CA GLN A 78 -2.22 -11.20 6.79
C GLN A 78 -2.06 -9.81 7.44
N ALA A 79 -2.18 -8.73 6.66
CA ALA A 79 -2.11 -7.37 7.20
C ALA A 79 -3.18 -7.11 8.25
N GLU A 80 -4.42 -7.52 7.99
CA GLU A 80 -5.54 -7.38 8.93
C GLU A 80 -5.31 -8.18 10.22
N GLN A 81 -4.89 -9.45 10.09
CA GLN A 81 -4.59 -10.32 11.23
C GLN A 81 -3.46 -9.74 12.10
N ASN A 82 -2.36 -9.31 11.49
CA ASN A 82 -1.24 -8.74 12.24
C ASN A 82 -1.61 -7.39 12.89
N MET A 83 -2.40 -6.56 12.19
CA MET A 83 -2.86 -5.28 12.73
C MET A 83 -3.78 -5.49 13.94
N ALA A 84 -4.60 -6.53 13.95
CA ALA A 84 -5.41 -6.90 15.11
C ALA A 84 -4.52 -7.33 16.29
N ARG A 85 -3.54 -8.22 16.05
CA ARG A 85 -2.61 -8.68 17.11
C ARG A 85 -1.80 -7.56 17.73
N LEU A 86 -1.38 -6.58 16.94
CA LEU A 86 -0.64 -5.42 17.44
C LEU A 86 -1.47 -4.57 18.42
N LYS A 87 -2.80 -4.52 18.27
CA LYS A 87 -3.68 -3.79 19.21
C LYS A 87 -3.87 -4.52 20.54
N GLU A 88 -3.69 -5.84 20.57
CA GLU A 88 -3.82 -6.65 21.79
C GLU A 88 -2.55 -6.63 22.66
N THR A 89 -1.44 -6.11 22.13
CA THR A 89 -0.14 -6.12 22.80
C THR A 89 0.17 -4.79 23.51
N GLY A 90 -0.77 -3.84 23.55
CA GLY A 90 -0.64 -2.53 24.20
C GLY A 90 -1.76 -2.27 25.20
#